data_AF-A0A6C0K9K5-F1
#
_entry.id   AF-A0A6C0K9K5-F1
#
_cell.length_a   1.000
_cell.length_b   1.000
_cell.length_c   1.000
_cell.angle_alpha   90.00
_cell.angle_beta   90.00
_cell.angle_gamma   90.00
#
_symmetry.space_group_name_H-M   'P 1'
#
loop_
_entity.id
_entity.type
_entity.pdbx_description
1 polymer ?
#
loop_
_entity_poly.entity_id
_entity_poly.type
_entity_poly.pdbx_seq_one_letter_code
_entity_poly.pdbx_strand_id
1 'polypeptide(L)'
;MHIAKRAAISSLISTAVTYPLDSLKTQAVATTGPQNVLVGIEAPLVLNSLSDSIRLYVFKALILRNVILAAAMAGLVNSVLSIPIDSYKLCRQTKRGFTFRGWQGIALKEMIGSTVYLTSVAQFSERRLGPIQSVVVGGCCGCLAMTAVYPIDTLRILYQTDVKPLPLLVEGLTGGDLWRGYKYSLCKAFVGSACWFVTFSFLNY
;
A
#
# COMPACT_ATOMS: atom_id res chain seq x y z
N MET A 1 -0.24 16.91 17.02
CA MET A 1 -1.57 16.76 16.37
C MET A 1 -1.61 17.22 14.91
N HIS A 2 -0.89 18.30 14.51
CA HIS A 2 -0.92 18.81 13.13
C HIS A 2 -0.43 17.82 12.06
N ILE A 3 0.64 17.07 12.30
CA ILE A 3 1.22 16.14 11.30
C ILE A 3 0.27 14.99 10.94
N ALA A 4 -0.42 14.41 11.92
CA ALA A 4 -1.37 13.32 11.69
C ALA A 4 -2.55 13.79 10.83
N LYS A 5 -3.10 14.98 11.12
CA LYS A 5 -4.17 15.58 10.31
C LYS A 5 -3.74 15.81 8.86
N ARG A 6 -2.50 16.30 8.65
CA ARG A 6 -1.94 16.49 7.30
C ARG A 6 -1.80 15.17 6.56
N ALA A 7 -1.27 14.14 7.22
CA ALA A 7 -1.12 12.80 6.64
C ALA A 7 -2.46 12.20 6.21
N ALA A 8 -3.51 12.37 7.03
CA ALA A 8 -4.86 11.91 6.69
C ALA A 8 -5.38 12.57 5.40
N ILE A 9 -5.29 13.90 5.31
CA ILE A 9 -5.77 14.66 4.14
C ILE A 9 -4.98 14.29 2.87
N SER A 10 -3.66 14.19 2.99
CA SER A 10 -2.80 13.75 1.87
C SER A 10 -3.14 12.34 1.40
N SER A 11 -3.46 11.41 2.31
CA SER A 11 -3.81 10.04 1.91
C SER A 11 -5.23 9.91 1.36
N LEU A 12 -6.18 10.74 1.79
CA LEU A 12 -7.51 10.82 1.18
C LEU A 12 -7.40 11.14 -0.31
N ILE A 13 -6.67 12.21 -0.62
CA ILE A 13 -6.49 12.69 -1.99
C ILE A 13 -5.71 11.67 -2.82
N SER A 14 -4.62 11.12 -2.26
CA SER A 14 -3.83 10.09 -2.94
C SER A 14 -4.64 8.81 -3.20
N THR A 15 -5.45 8.36 -2.23
CA THR A 15 -6.31 7.17 -2.39
C THR A 15 -7.38 7.39 -3.45
N ALA A 16 -8.00 8.56 -3.51
CA ALA A 16 -9.00 8.89 -4.53
C ALA A 16 -8.41 8.85 -5.94
N VAL A 17 -7.20 9.43 -6.13
CA VAL A 17 -6.52 9.46 -7.43
C VAL A 17 -6.03 8.06 -7.86
N THR A 18 -5.55 7.25 -6.93
CA THR A 18 -4.93 5.96 -7.23
C THR A 18 -5.90 4.78 -7.30
N TYR A 19 -7.14 4.97 -6.84
CA TYR A 19 -8.14 3.91 -6.80
C TYR A 19 -8.38 3.22 -8.15
N PRO A 20 -8.49 3.94 -9.28
CA PRO A 20 -8.74 3.32 -10.57
C PRO A 20 -7.66 2.31 -10.97
N LEU A 21 -6.39 2.68 -10.74
CA LEU A 21 -5.24 1.83 -11.07
C LEU A 21 -5.20 0.56 -10.21
N ASP A 22 -5.65 0.64 -8.97
CA ASP A 22 -5.68 -0.51 -8.08
C ASP A 22 -6.76 -1.53 -8.48
N SER A 23 -7.95 -1.07 -8.86
CA SER A 23 -8.98 -1.98 -9.37
C SER A 23 -8.51 -2.67 -10.67
N LEU A 24 -7.84 -1.96 -11.58
CA LEU A 24 -7.25 -2.58 -12.78
C LEU A 24 -6.19 -3.64 -12.45
N LYS A 25 -5.35 -3.40 -11.44
CA LYS A 25 -4.40 -4.40 -10.94
C LYS A 25 -5.13 -5.64 -10.45
N THR A 26 -6.12 -5.48 -9.57
CA THR A 26 -6.84 -6.63 -8.99
C THR A 26 -7.56 -7.45 -10.06
N GLN A 27 -8.12 -6.80 -11.09
CA GLN A 27 -8.72 -7.48 -12.25
C GLN A 27 -7.69 -8.29 -13.03
N ALA A 28 -6.49 -7.73 -13.25
CA ALA A 28 -5.41 -8.42 -13.94
C ALA A 28 -4.87 -9.63 -13.16
N VAL A 29 -4.79 -9.54 -11.83
CA VAL A 29 -4.28 -10.61 -10.96
C VAL A 29 -5.32 -11.70 -10.73
N ALA A 30 -6.55 -11.33 -10.35
CA ALA A 30 -7.62 -12.28 -10.07
C ALA A 30 -8.34 -12.78 -11.34
N THR A 31 -7.88 -12.36 -12.52
CA THR A 31 -8.46 -12.66 -13.84
C THR A 31 -9.98 -12.52 -13.87
N THR A 32 -10.51 -11.52 -13.18
CA THR A 32 -11.93 -11.19 -13.22
C THR A 32 -12.22 -10.38 -14.48
N GLY A 33 -13.35 -10.62 -15.15
CA GLY A 33 -13.77 -9.84 -16.32
C GLY A 33 -13.88 -8.33 -16.02
N PRO A 34 -14.11 -7.47 -17.04
CA PRO A 34 -14.15 -6.03 -16.87
C PRO A 34 -15.25 -5.64 -15.86
N GLN A 35 -14.86 -5.02 -14.75
CA GLN A 35 -15.78 -4.49 -13.74
C GLN A 35 -15.58 -2.99 -13.57
N ASN A 36 -16.61 -2.33 -13.03
CA ASN A 36 -16.54 -0.91 -12.68
C ASN A 36 -15.36 -0.65 -11.74
N VAL A 37 -14.54 0.32 -12.14
CA VAL A 37 -13.24 0.60 -11.53
C VAL A 37 -13.36 1.25 -10.14
N LEU A 38 -14.54 1.79 -9.80
CA LEU A 38 -14.81 2.51 -8.55
C LEU A 38 -15.53 1.67 -7.48
N VAL A 39 -15.73 0.37 -7.69
CA VAL A 39 -16.48 -0.48 -6.77
C VAL A 39 -15.67 -0.77 -5.50
N GLY A 40 -16.17 -0.30 -4.35
CA GLY A 40 -15.57 -0.56 -3.04
C GLY A 40 -14.60 0.54 -2.57
N ILE A 41 -14.73 1.77 -3.09
CA ILE A 41 -13.88 2.91 -2.74
C ILE A 41 -14.13 3.44 -1.31
N GLU A 42 -15.32 3.21 -0.76
CA GLU A 42 -15.79 3.76 0.52
C GLU A 42 -14.86 3.44 1.70
N ALA A 43 -14.55 2.16 1.90
CA ALA A 43 -13.72 1.70 3.00
C ALA A 43 -12.27 2.22 2.92
N PRO A 44 -11.55 2.09 1.79
CA PRO A 44 -10.18 2.60 1.70
C PRO A 44 -10.11 4.13 1.80
N LEU A 45 -11.14 4.87 1.37
CA LEU A 45 -11.11 6.33 1.48
C LEU A 45 -10.97 6.76 2.94
N VAL A 46 -11.83 6.28 3.83
CA VAL A 46 -11.81 6.69 5.24
C VAL A 46 -10.68 6.02 6.01
N LEU A 47 -10.51 4.71 5.82
CA LEU A 47 -9.66 3.92 6.71
C LEU A 47 -8.17 4.02 6.34
N ASN A 48 -7.79 4.28 5.07
CA ASN A 48 -6.39 4.53 4.72
C ASN A 48 -5.86 5.81 5.36
N SER A 49 -6.71 6.81 5.59
CA SER A 49 -6.33 8.08 6.21
C SER A 49 -6.06 7.96 7.69
N LEU A 50 -6.83 7.13 8.38
CA LEU A 50 -6.54 6.75 9.77
C LEU A 50 -5.28 5.89 9.87
N SER A 51 -5.17 4.90 8.98
CA SER A 51 -4.02 4.01 8.84
C SER A 51 -2.71 4.80 8.68
N ASP A 52 -2.60 5.69 7.68
CA ASP A 52 -1.38 6.47 7.46
C ASP A 52 -1.06 7.44 8.60
N SER A 53 -2.08 8.00 9.25
CA SER A 53 -1.91 8.86 10.43
C SER A 53 -1.27 8.12 11.60
N ILE A 54 -1.76 6.91 11.89
CA ILE A 54 -1.24 6.05 12.94
C ILE A 54 0.17 5.58 12.59
N ARG A 55 0.40 5.14 11.34
CA ARG A 55 1.72 4.69 10.86
C ARG A 55 2.78 5.78 11.08
N LEU A 56 2.51 7.02 10.68
CA LEU A 56 3.45 8.13 10.86
C LEU A 56 3.61 8.57 12.31
N TYR A 57 2.56 8.50 13.12
CA TYR A 57 2.64 8.78 14.54
C TYR A 57 3.58 7.78 15.24
N VAL A 58 3.38 6.49 15.02
CA VAL A 58 4.21 5.40 15.58
C VAL A 58 5.65 5.51 15.08
N PHE A 59 5.85 5.75 13.78
CA PHE A 59 7.18 5.92 13.20
C PHE A 59 7.95 7.07 13.87
N LYS A 60 7.33 8.25 14.02
CA LYS A 60 7.98 9.41 14.66
C LYS A 60 8.28 9.18 16.13
N ALA A 61 7.44 8.44 16.85
CA ALA A 61 7.68 8.09 18.25
C ALA A 61 8.91 7.18 18.43
N LEU A 62 9.19 6.31 17.46
CA LEU A 62 10.24 5.29 17.53
C LEU A 62 11.52 5.62 16.75
N ILE A 63 11.50 6.65 15.88
CA ILE A 63 12.59 6.97 14.96
C ILE A 63 13.93 7.23 15.66
N LEU A 64 13.89 7.80 16.88
CA LEU A 64 15.08 8.16 17.66
C LEU A 64 15.93 6.95 18.08
N ARG A 65 15.35 5.75 18.09
CA ARG A 65 16.06 4.54 18.55
C ARG A 65 16.71 3.81 17.38
N ASN A 66 15.93 3.48 16.35
CA ASN A 66 16.37 2.76 15.16
C ASN A 66 15.34 2.96 14.04
N VAL A 67 15.75 3.51 12.89
CA VAL A 67 14.84 3.83 11.77
C VAL A 67 14.18 2.58 11.19
N ILE A 68 14.93 1.49 11.01
CA ILE A 68 14.43 0.23 10.45
C ILE A 68 13.38 -0.39 11.38
N LEU A 69 13.69 -0.48 12.68
CA LEU A 69 12.77 -1.04 13.67
C LEU A 69 11.52 -0.16 13.83
N ALA A 70 11.67 1.16 13.83
CA ALA A 70 10.54 2.09 13.86
C ALA A 70 9.62 1.90 12.65
N ALA A 71 10.17 1.74 11.45
CA ALA A 71 9.42 1.54 10.22
C ALA A 71 8.70 0.19 10.21
N ALA A 72 9.36 -0.88 10.66
CA ALA A 72 8.78 -2.21 10.77
C ALA A 72 7.62 -2.24 11.79
N MET A 73 7.81 -1.67 12.98
CA MET A 73 6.78 -1.60 14.02
C MET A 73 5.60 -0.73 13.60
N ALA A 74 5.86 0.40 12.93
CA ALA A 74 4.80 1.23 12.36
C ALA A 74 3.97 0.45 11.32
N GLY A 75 4.62 -0.34 10.45
CA GLY A 75 3.93 -1.21 9.49
C GLY A 75 3.11 -2.31 10.15
N LEU A 76 3.63 -2.94 11.21
CA LEU A 76 2.90 -3.97 11.96
C LEU A 76 1.68 -3.41 12.68
N VAL A 77 1.81 -2.27 13.37
CA VAL A 77 0.65 -1.60 14.00
C VAL A 77 -0.38 -1.22 12.93
N ASN A 78 0.08 -0.74 11.78
CA ASN A 78 -0.79 -0.40 10.68
C ASN A 78 -1.57 -1.60 10.11
N SER A 79 -0.96 -2.79 10.11
CA SER A 79 -1.58 -4.00 9.57
C SER A 79 -2.90 -4.37 10.25
N VAL A 80 -3.07 -4.02 11.53
CA VAL A 80 -4.32 -4.25 12.28
C VAL A 80 -5.50 -3.56 11.60
N LEU A 81 -5.28 -2.37 11.05
CA LEU A 81 -6.29 -1.64 10.28
C LEU A 81 -6.33 -2.10 8.82
N SER A 82 -5.17 -2.36 8.19
CA SER A 82 -5.12 -2.78 6.78
C SER A 82 -5.82 -4.12 6.51
N ILE A 83 -5.87 -5.04 7.48
CA ILE A 83 -6.49 -6.36 7.31
C ILE A 83 -7.97 -6.27 6.92
N PRO A 84 -8.87 -5.67 7.73
CA PRO A 84 -10.28 -5.57 7.37
C PRO A 84 -10.51 -4.69 6.13
N ILE A 85 -9.72 -3.63 5.94
CA ILE A 85 -9.82 -2.71 4.80
C ILE A 85 -9.59 -3.46 3.48
N ASP A 86 -8.44 -4.11 3.37
CA ASP A 86 -8.05 -4.76 2.13
C ASP A 86 -8.91 -5.99 1.85
N SER A 87 -9.32 -6.74 2.88
CA SER A 87 -10.26 -7.86 2.71
C SER A 87 -11.62 -7.38 2.20
N TYR A 88 -12.19 -6.32 2.79
CA TYR A 88 -13.48 -5.77 2.31
C TYR A 88 -13.37 -5.31 0.86
N LYS A 89 -12.31 -4.57 0.55
CA LYS A 89 -12.05 -4.05 -0.79
C LYS A 89 -11.91 -5.15 -1.83
N LEU A 90 -11.12 -6.19 -1.53
CA LEU A 90 -10.92 -7.29 -2.46
C LEU A 90 -12.22 -8.07 -2.72
N CYS A 91 -13.04 -8.29 -1.70
CA CYS A 91 -14.33 -8.94 -1.84
C CYS A 91 -15.28 -8.14 -2.75
N ARG A 92 -15.30 -6.81 -2.60
CA ARG A 92 -16.07 -5.92 -3.48
C ARG A 92 -15.58 -5.95 -4.93
N GLN A 93 -14.26 -5.90 -5.15
CA GLN A 93 -13.66 -5.91 -6.50
C GLN A 93 -13.77 -7.27 -7.22
N THR A 94 -13.81 -8.37 -6.47
CA THR A 94 -13.89 -9.73 -7.05
C THR A 94 -15.31 -10.32 -7.02
N LYS A 95 -16.26 -9.63 -6.40
CA LYS A 95 -17.65 -10.10 -6.14
C LYS A 95 -17.70 -11.43 -5.38
N ARG A 96 -16.67 -11.75 -4.59
CA ARG A 96 -16.60 -12.96 -3.74
C ARG A 96 -17.01 -12.63 -2.30
N GLY A 97 -17.34 -13.68 -1.55
CA GLY A 97 -17.74 -13.57 -0.14
C GLY A 97 -16.63 -13.00 0.75
N PHE A 98 -17.03 -12.36 1.84
CA PHE A 98 -16.10 -11.76 2.80
C PHE A 98 -15.29 -12.82 3.55
N THR A 99 -13.96 -12.74 3.46
CA THR A 99 -13.07 -13.74 4.07
C THR A 99 -11.81 -13.09 4.68
N PHE A 100 -11.43 -13.51 5.89
CA PHE A 100 -10.19 -13.10 6.58
C PHE A 100 -8.97 -13.99 6.29
N ARG A 101 -9.09 -14.93 5.34
CA ARG A 101 -7.97 -15.75 4.88
C ARG A 101 -6.88 -14.83 4.31
N GLY A 102 -5.61 -15.19 4.47
CA GLY A 102 -4.50 -14.39 3.93
C GLY A 102 -4.12 -13.15 4.74
N TRP A 103 -4.66 -12.95 5.96
CA TRP A 103 -4.26 -11.86 6.86
C TRP A 103 -2.74 -11.80 7.11
N GLN A 104 -2.06 -12.95 7.11
CA GLN A 104 -0.61 -13.02 7.27
C GLN A 104 0.14 -12.37 6.10
N GLY A 105 -0.35 -12.55 4.87
CA GLY A 105 0.19 -11.87 3.70
C GLY A 105 0.03 -10.35 3.81
N ILE A 106 -1.05 -9.88 4.46
CA ILE A 106 -1.29 -8.44 4.73
C ILE A 106 -0.27 -7.90 5.72
N ALA A 107 -0.11 -8.59 6.84
CA ALA A 107 0.83 -8.17 7.88
C ALA A 107 2.27 -8.14 7.34
N LEU A 108 2.67 -9.19 6.61
CA LEU A 108 4.00 -9.29 6.02
C LEU A 108 4.25 -8.18 4.98
N LYS A 109 3.28 -7.95 4.08
CA LYS A 109 3.40 -6.91 3.05
C LYS A 109 3.49 -5.50 3.66
N GLU A 110 2.71 -5.22 4.71
CA GLU A 110 2.68 -3.92 5.37
C GLU A 110 3.98 -3.66 6.13
N MET A 111 4.52 -4.68 6.80
CA MET A 111 5.80 -4.61 7.48
C MET A 111 6.95 -4.34 6.50
N ILE A 112 7.07 -5.15 5.44
CA ILE A 112 8.15 -5.01 4.46
C ILE A 112 8.01 -3.68 3.71
N GLY A 113 6.81 -3.37 3.22
CA GLY A 113 6.54 -2.14 2.46
C GLY A 113 6.81 -0.88 3.27
N SER A 114 6.33 -0.82 4.52
CA SER A 114 6.59 0.32 5.40
C SER A 114 8.07 0.44 5.75
N THR A 115 8.77 -0.68 5.97
CA THR A 115 10.21 -0.70 6.24
C THR A 115 10.98 -0.12 5.07
N VAL A 116 10.78 -0.65 3.86
CA VAL A 116 11.49 -0.18 2.66
C VAL A 116 11.17 1.28 2.34
N TYR A 117 9.89 1.66 2.41
CA TYR A 117 9.47 3.02 2.09
C TYR A 117 10.00 4.05 3.09
N LEU A 118 9.72 3.89 4.39
CA LEU A 118 10.05 4.89 5.41
C LEU A 118 11.56 5.00 5.65
N THR A 119 12.31 3.90 5.56
CA THR A 119 13.77 3.95 5.66
C THR A 119 14.38 4.69 4.48
N SER A 120 13.93 4.41 3.25
CA SER A 120 14.39 5.11 2.05
C SER A 120 14.10 6.61 2.16
N VAL A 121 12.86 6.97 2.53
CA VAL A 121 12.47 8.38 2.71
C VAL A 121 13.28 9.06 3.81
N ALA A 122 13.56 8.38 4.93
CA ALA A 122 14.38 8.93 6.00
C ALA A 122 15.82 9.23 5.53
N GLN A 123 16.43 8.31 4.78
CA GLN A 123 17.77 8.52 4.21
C GLN A 123 17.82 9.71 3.24
N PHE A 124 16.78 9.90 2.41
CA PHE A 124 16.73 11.02 1.48
C PHE A 124 16.31 12.33 2.13
N SER A 125 15.58 12.29 3.24
CA SER A 125 15.16 13.49 3.98
C SER A 125 16.34 14.25 4.61
N GLU A 126 17.47 13.59 4.85
CA GLU A 126 18.71 14.24 5.31
C GLU A 126 19.34 15.12 4.23
N ARG A 127 19.02 14.86 2.96
CA ARG A 127 19.48 15.68 1.83
C ARG A 127 18.50 16.84 1.65
N ARG A 128 19.00 18.08 1.63
CA ARG A 128 18.21 19.28 1.28
C ARG A 128 17.85 19.26 -0.20
N LEU A 129 16.81 18.51 -0.55
CA LEU A 129 16.28 18.42 -1.91
C LEU A 129 15.28 19.55 -2.19
N GLY A 130 15.23 20.01 -3.44
CA GLY A 130 14.19 20.93 -3.88
C GLY A 130 12.80 20.26 -3.89
N PRO A 131 11.69 21.04 -3.90
CA PRO A 131 10.34 20.49 -3.78
C PRO A 131 9.99 19.46 -4.86
N ILE A 132 10.40 19.71 -6.12
CA ILE A 132 10.19 18.78 -7.24
C ILE A 132 11.03 17.51 -7.06
N GLN A 133 12.26 17.64 -6.58
CA GLN A 133 13.14 16.50 -6.34
C GLN A 133 12.58 15.61 -5.22
N SER A 134 12.02 16.18 -4.15
CA SER A 134 11.37 15.42 -3.09
C SER A 134 10.19 14.59 -3.60
N VAL A 135 9.41 15.13 -4.54
CA VAL A 135 8.28 14.41 -5.17
C VAL A 135 8.79 13.24 -6.01
N VAL A 136 9.79 13.47 -6.86
CA VAL A 136 10.36 12.42 -7.72
C VAL A 136 11.01 11.31 -6.89
N VAL A 137 11.81 11.69 -5.88
CA VAL A 137 12.46 10.73 -4.97
C VAL A 137 11.42 9.96 -4.16
N GLY A 138 10.39 10.64 -3.65
CA GLY A 138 9.27 9.98 -2.97
C GLY A 138 8.54 8.98 -3.87
N GLY A 139 8.30 9.34 -5.14
CA GLY A 139 7.77 8.45 -6.18
C GLY A 139 8.64 7.20 -6.38
N CYS A 140 9.95 7.38 -6.52
CA CYS A 140 10.90 6.28 -6.66
C CYS A 140 10.95 5.38 -5.41
N CYS A 141 10.94 5.95 -4.20
CA CYS A 141 10.85 5.18 -2.96
C CYS A 141 9.56 4.35 -2.89
N GLY A 142 8.44 4.92 -3.34
CA GLY A 142 7.17 4.20 -3.46
C GLY A 142 7.26 3.02 -4.43
N CYS A 143 7.88 3.23 -5.60
CA CYS A 143 8.12 2.15 -6.56
C CYS A 143 9.01 1.05 -5.95
N LEU A 144 10.11 1.40 -5.28
CA LEU A 144 11.00 0.43 -4.63
C LEU A 144 10.26 -0.43 -3.59
N ALA A 145 9.46 0.21 -2.74
CA ALA A 145 8.64 -0.49 -1.75
C ALA A 145 7.61 -1.41 -2.42
N MET A 146 6.96 -0.94 -3.49
CA MET A 146 6.00 -1.74 -4.25
C MET A 146 6.66 -2.96 -4.89
N THR A 147 7.85 -2.82 -5.48
CA THR A 147 8.60 -3.93 -6.09
C THR A 147 8.94 -5.01 -5.07
N ALA A 148 9.38 -4.63 -3.87
CA ALA A 148 9.71 -5.56 -2.80
C ALA A 148 8.48 -6.36 -2.32
N VAL A 149 7.31 -5.73 -2.34
CA VAL A 149 6.07 -6.27 -1.78
C VAL A 149 5.22 -7.02 -2.82
N TYR A 150 5.40 -6.73 -4.11
CA TYR A 150 4.57 -7.24 -5.19
C TYR A 150 4.29 -8.76 -5.15
N PRO A 151 5.29 -9.65 -5.04
CA PRO A 151 5.05 -11.08 -5.08
C PRO A 151 4.14 -11.55 -3.92
N ILE A 152 4.28 -10.95 -2.74
CA ILE A 152 3.49 -11.29 -1.56
C ILE A 152 2.04 -10.84 -1.75
N ASP A 153 1.83 -9.65 -2.31
CA ASP A 153 0.49 -9.12 -2.57
C ASP A 153 -0.24 -9.95 -3.64
N THR A 154 0.45 -10.39 -4.70
CA THR A 154 -0.12 -11.30 -5.71
C THR A 154 -0.51 -12.65 -5.10
N LEU A 155 0.39 -13.28 -4.33
CA LEU A 155 0.11 -14.55 -3.65
C LEU A 155 -1.08 -14.45 -2.71
N ARG A 156 -1.17 -13.36 -1.96
CA ARG A 156 -2.28 -13.09 -1.05
C ARG A 156 -3.60 -12.95 -1.82
N ILE A 157 -3.64 -12.17 -2.90
CA ILE A 157 -4.86 -11.99 -3.70
C ILE A 157 -5.33 -13.34 -4.26
N LEU A 158 -4.41 -14.13 -4.81
CA LEU A 158 -4.71 -15.45 -5.33
C LEU A 158 -5.21 -16.39 -4.23
N TYR A 159 -4.58 -16.39 -3.06
CA TYR A 159 -5.02 -17.21 -1.92
C TYR A 159 -6.37 -16.78 -1.32
N GLN A 160 -6.68 -15.48 -1.34
CA GLN A 160 -7.97 -14.94 -0.88
C GLN A 160 -9.09 -15.19 -1.88
N THR A 161 -8.75 -15.31 -3.16
CA THR A 161 -9.71 -15.53 -4.23
C THR A 161 -9.93 -17.02 -4.46
N ASP A 162 -8.88 -17.83 -4.56
CA ASP A 162 -8.95 -19.26 -4.81
C ASP A 162 -9.44 -20.05 -3.58
N VAL A 163 -9.99 -21.24 -3.83
CA VAL A 163 -10.46 -22.18 -2.80
C VAL A 163 -9.32 -23.08 -2.32
N LYS A 164 -8.24 -23.20 -3.11
CA LYS A 164 -7.09 -24.08 -2.86
C LYS A 164 -6.26 -23.67 -1.63
N PRO A 165 -5.69 -24.65 -0.89
CA PRO A 165 -4.75 -24.36 0.18
C PRO A 165 -3.43 -23.78 -0.38
N LEU A 166 -2.76 -22.94 0.42
CA LEU A 166 -1.56 -22.20 0.05
C LEU A 166 -0.43 -23.05 -0.60
N PRO A 167 -0.03 -24.22 -0.07
CA PRO A 167 1.06 -25.01 -0.67
C PRO A 167 0.75 -25.44 -2.11
N LEU A 168 -0.48 -25.87 -2.36
CA LEU A 168 -0.93 -26.34 -3.67
C LEU A 168 -1.04 -25.18 -4.68
N LEU A 169 -1.35 -23.98 -4.17
CA LEU A 169 -1.31 -22.75 -4.97
C LEU A 169 0.12 -22.41 -5.39
N VAL A 170 1.08 -22.48 -4.45
CA VAL A 170 2.49 -22.15 -4.71
C VAL A 170 3.12 -23.12 -5.71
N GLU A 171 2.81 -24.42 -5.61
CA GLU A 171 3.30 -25.44 -6.56
C GLU A 171 2.77 -25.23 -7.98
N GLY A 172 1.55 -24.71 -8.12
CA GLY A 172 0.92 -24.46 -9.42
C GLY A 172 1.31 -23.12 -10.07
N LEU A 173 2.06 -22.26 -9.39
CA LEU A 173 2.39 -20.92 -9.87
C LEU A 173 3.71 -20.91 -10.65
N THR A 174 3.66 -20.43 -11.89
CA THR A 174 4.88 -20.10 -12.62
C THR A 174 5.39 -18.72 -12.22
N GLY A 175 6.71 -18.50 -12.28
CA GLY A 175 7.33 -17.23 -11.88
C GLY A 175 6.75 -16.00 -12.61
N GLY A 176 6.26 -16.16 -13.85
CA GLY A 176 5.60 -15.10 -14.61
C GLY A 176 4.22 -14.70 -14.08
N ASP A 177 3.52 -15.61 -13.40
CA ASP A 177 2.16 -15.36 -12.89
C ASP A 177 2.16 -14.41 -11.69
N LEU A 178 3.25 -14.41 -10.90
CA LEU A 178 3.41 -13.51 -9.75
C LEU A 178 3.51 -12.03 -10.15
N TRP A 179 3.94 -11.74 -11.37
CA TRP A 179 4.17 -10.38 -11.88
C TRP A 179 3.01 -9.85 -12.73
N ARG A 180 1.92 -10.61 -12.88
CA ARG A 180 0.72 -10.17 -13.60
C ARG A 180 0.17 -8.89 -12.96
N GLY A 181 -0.05 -7.85 -13.76
CA GLY A 181 -0.58 -6.56 -13.29
C GLY A 181 0.46 -5.59 -12.68
N TYR A 182 1.75 -5.95 -12.69
CA TYR A 182 2.81 -5.17 -12.04
C TYR A 182 2.88 -3.71 -12.54
N LYS A 183 2.72 -3.49 -13.84
CA LYS A 183 2.70 -2.15 -14.46
C LYS A 183 1.68 -1.19 -13.83
N TYR A 184 0.48 -1.69 -13.50
CA TYR A 184 -0.57 -0.87 -12.88
C TYR A 184 -0.17 -0.51 -11.45
N SER A 185 0.45 -1.45 -10.74
CA SER A 185 0.91 -1.24 -9.37
C SER A 185 2.09 -0.27 -9.27
N LEU A 186 3.01 -0.30 -10.23
CA LEU A 186 4.10 0.68 -10.31
C LEU A 186 3.57 2.09 -10.58
N CYS A 187 2.69 2.25 -11.57
CA CYS A 187 2.07 3.54 -11.85
C CYS A 187 1.31 4.07 -10.64
N LYS A 188 0.53 3.19 -9.97
CA LYS A 188 -0.17 3.50 -8.73
C LYS A 188 0.78 3.98 -7.63
N ALA A 189 1.90 3.28 -7.41
CA ALA A 189 2.86 3.61 -6.38
C ALA A 189 3.54 4.97 -6.61
N PHE A 190 3.92 5.23 -7.86
CA PHE A 190 4.53 6.51 -8.25
C PHE A 190 3.55 7.67 -8.07
N VAL A 191 2.36 7.59 -8.69
CA VAL A 191 1.33 8.63 -8.63
C VAL A 191 0.86 8.85 -7.19
N GLY A 192 0.63 7.77 -6.45
CA GLY A 192 0.18 7.84 -5.06
C GLY A 192 1.18 8.55 -4.15
N SER A 193 2.46 8.21 -4.27
CA SER A 193 3.52 8.84 -3.47
C SER A 193 3.72 10.29 -3.89
N ALA A 194 3.69 10.60 -5.19
CA ALA A 194 3.81 11.96 -5.69
C ALA A 194 2.67 12.85 -5.18
N CYS A 195 1.41 12.41 -5.32
CA CYS A 195 0.24 13.13 -4.81
C CYS A 195 0.30 13.32 -3.29
N TRP A 196 0.75 12.31 -2.55
CA TRP A 196 0.88 12.39 -1.10
C TRP A 196 1.88 13.46 -0.68
N PHE A 197 3.08 13.49 -1.28
CA PHE A 197 4.12 14.48 -0.99
C PHE A 197 3.72 15.91 -1.39
N VAL A 198 3.12 16.09 -2.57
CA VAL A 198 2.65 17.39 -3.04
C VAL A 198 1.63 17.97 -2.06
N THR A 199 0.62 17.17 -1.71
CA THR A 199 -0.44 17.60 -0.76
C THR A 199 0.13 17.87 0.62
N PHE A 200 1.06 17.04 1.08
CA PHE A 200 1.70 17.20 2.38
C PHE A 200 2.55 18.48 2.45
N SER A 201 3.23 18.84 1.35
CA SER A 201 4.00 20.07 1.22
C SER A 201 3.10 21.31 1.18
N PHE A 202 2.00 21.26 0.42
CA PHE A 202 1.02 22.36 0.37
C PHE A 202 0.40 22.65 1.73
N LEU A 203 0.06 21.62 2.52
CA LEU A 203 -0.47 21.79 3.88
C LEU A 203 0.58 22.28 4.91
N ASN A 204 1.84 22.42 4.50
CA ASN A 204 2.90 22.97 5.34
C ASN A 204 3.03 24.50 5.24
N TYR A 205 2.52 25.10 4.16
CA TYR A 205 2.31 26.54 4.03
C TYR A 205 1.03 26.98 4.74
#